data_AF-A0A7C1RNS9-F1
#
_entry.id   AF-A0A7C1RNS9-F1
#
_cell.length_a   1.000
_cell.length_b   1.000
_cell.length_c   1.000
_cell.angle_alpha   90.00
_cell.angle_beta   90.00
_cell.angle_gamma   90.00
#
_symmetry.space_group_name_H-M   'P 1'
#
loop_
_entity.id
_entity.type
_entity.pdbx_description
1 polymer ?
#
loop_
_entity_poly.entity_id
_entity_poly.type
_entity_poly.pdbx_seq_one_letter_code
_entity_poly.pdbx_strand_id
1 'polypeptide(L)'
;GEDMDDSEPVNHPIEDILQEGEDVFVQVSKDTIGTKGARVTSYITLPGRYLVLMPDVEHIGVSRKILDETERTRLKDIVSALKPNNFGFIIRTASEGCTEEELKKDIDYLILLWDNIQKKKEKLPSPHILYSDLDLTLRSVRDLLSQEIEQLIVDSKDEYNKIVDFVNTYFPKLVSRIKLYEGTEPIFDTYGIELEIPKALGKRVWLKSGGYIVLDQTEALTSIDVNTGKYVGKASLEDTIFKTNIEAVKEIAYQIRLRNLGGIIIIDFIDMEKEENRHKLFSIFSEAMSKDRAKCTILEVSELGLIQMTRKRVRESLERILCEPCQYCDGKGFVKSPTTICFEIFLELRRIGLTKKKCKIMITANPQVADLIYDDEREGIEAIERENGFKIIVKADRSFHQEYYEVATL
;
A
#
# COMPACT_ATOMS: atom_id res chain seq x y z
N GLY A 1 -8.70 -29.99 7.97
CA GLY A 1 -9.63 -30.29 9.07
C GLY A 1 -8.84 -30.33 10.33
N GLU A 2 -9.43 -29.78 11.38
CA GLU A 2 -9.18 -29.94 12.82
C GLU A 2 -8.19 -31.05 13.20
N ASP A 3 -7.09 -30.65 13.84
CA ASP A 3 -6.30 -31.38 14.87
C ASP A 3 -5.07 -30.50 15.20
N MET A 4 -5.32 -29.27 15.66
CA MET A 4 -4.35 -28.53 16.47
C MET A 4 -4.86 -28.59 17.90
N ASP A 5 -4.05 -29.20 18.75
CA ASP A 5 -4.18 -29.17 20.20
C ASP A 5 -4.50 -27.74 20.67
N ASP A 6 -5.71 -27.55 21.22
CA ASP A 6 -6.24 -26.32 21.83
C ASP A 6 -5.56 -26.06 23.19
N SER A 7 -4.22 -26.14 23.24
CA SER A 7 -3.49 -25.57 24.37
C SER A 7 -3.42 -24.06 24.15
N GLU A 8 -4.31 -23.33 24.84
CA GLU A 8 -4.18 -21.88 24.96
C GLU A 8 -2.73 -21.55 25.37
N PRO A 9 -2.03 -20.66 24.64
CA PRO A 9 -0.67 -20.30 25.02
C PRO A 9 -0.74 -19.71 26.43
N VAL A 10 -0.10 -20.38 27.38
CA VAL A 10 0.01 -19.90 28.76
C VAL A 10 0.72 -18.55 28.69
N ASN A 11 -0.07 -17.47 28.80
CA ASN A 11 0.43 -16.10 28.77
C ASN A 11 1.15 -15.85 30.10
N HIS A 12 2.42 -16.20 30.16
CA HIS A 12 3.29 -15.77 31.23
C HIS A 12 3.48 -14.24 31.12
N PRO A 13 3.42 -13.51 32.24
CA PRO A 13 3.83 -12.11 32.29
C PRO A 13 5.22 -11.94 31.65
N ILE A 14 5.42 -10.87 30.88
CA ILE A 14 6.69 -10.67 30.14
C ILE A 14 7.88 -10.54 31.10
N GLU A 15 7.62 -10.05 32.32
CA GLU A 15 8.57 -9.89 33.41
C GLU A 15 9.15 -11.23 33.89
N ASP A 16 8.44 -12.34 33.66
CA ASP A 16 8.90 -13.69 34.00
C ASP A 16 9.73 -14.33 32.87
N ILE A 17 9.68 -13.75 31.66
CA ILE A 17 10.30 -14.31 30.44
C ILE A 17 11.58 -13.57 30.05
N LEU A 18 11.63 -12.24 30.23
CA LEU A 18 12.74 -11.41 29.77
C LEU A 18 13.22 -10.43 30.85
N GLN A 19 14.54 -10.19 30.86
CA GLN A 19 15.17 -9.19 31.74
C GLN A 19 15.79 -8.03 30.96
N GLU A 20 15.82 -6.84 31.57
CA GLU A 20 16.47 -5.68 30.96
C GLU A 20 17.98 -5.93 30.81
N GLY A 21 18.50 -5.71 29.59
CA GLY A 21 19.89 -6.00 29.23
C GLY A 21 20.13 -7.42 28.70
N GLU A 22 19.09 -8.25 28.59
CA GLU A 22 19.18 -9.57 27.97
C GLU A 22 19.31 -9.47 26.44
N ASP A 23 20.24 -10.26 25.90
CA ASP A 23 20.46 -10.35 24.45
C ASP A 23 19.41 -11.25 23.80
N VAL A 24 18.53 -10.66 22.99
CA VAL A 24 17.48 -11.40 22.28
C VAL A 24 17.79 -11.48 20.79
N PHE A 25 17.74 -12.70 20.25
CA PHE A 25 17.82 -12.92 18.81
C PHE A 25 16.47 -12.64 18.16
N VAL A 26 16.41 -11.63 17.29
CA VAL A 26 15.16 -11.15 16.72
C VAL A 26 15.24 -10.97 15.20
N GLN A 27 14.10 -11.14 14.54
CA GLN A 27 13.88 -10.80 13.14
C GLN A 27 12.87 -9.66 13.03
N VAL A 28 13.14 -8.71 12.14
CA VAL A 28 12.16 -7.67 11.77
C VAL A 28 11.01 -8.32 10.98
N SER A 29 9.83 -8.33 11.57
CA SER A 29 8.61 -8.88 10.96
C SER A 29 7.81 -7.83 10.17
N LYS A 30 7.91 -6.56 10.56
CA LYS A 30 7.33 -5.41 9.87
C LYS A 30 8.27 -4.23 9.97
N ASP A 31 8.49 -3.58 8.85
CA ASP A 31 9.20 -2.30 8.78
C ASP A 31 8.45 -1.21 9.57
N THR A 32 9.14 -0.10 9.81
CA THR A 32 8.54 1.09 10.42
C THR A 32 7.41 1.61 9.56
N ILE A 33 6.26 1.90 10.17
CA ILE A 33 5.12 2.49 9.46
C ILE A 33 4.72 3.76 10.22
N GLY A 34 4.89 4.91 9.57
CA GLY A 34 4.70 6.21 10.21
C GLY A 34 5.65 6.39 11.40
N THR A 35 5.10 6.71 12.57
CA THR A 35 5.88 6.95 13.80
C THR A 35 6.14 5.68 14.62
N LYS A 36 5.61 4.51 14.21
CA LYS A 36 5.78 3.26 14.96
C LYS A 36 7.10 2.58 14.58
N GLY A 37 7.89 2.24 15.60
CA GLY A 37 9.11 1.45 15.45
C GLY A 37 8.87 0.09 14.78
N ALA A 38 9.95 -0.53 14.30
CA ALA A 38 9.87 -1.82 13.65
C ALA A 38 9.32 -2.90 14.60
N ARG A 39 8.46 -3.79 14.09
CA ARG A 39 7.95 -4.91 14.87
C ARG A 39 8.87 -6.09 14.71
N VAL A 40 9.35 -6.64 15.82
CA VAL A 40 10.26 -7.80 15.82
C VAL A 40 9.59 -9.07 16.35
N THR A 41 10.18 -10.22 16.04
CA THR A 41 9.78 -11.56 16.50
C THR A 41 11.02 -12.38 16.82
N SER A 42 10.96 -13.23 17.85
CA SER A 42 11.98 -14.25 18.14
C SER A 42 11.80 -15.52 17.31
N TYR A 43 10.61 -15.75 16.74
CA TYR A 43 10.36 -16.84 15.79
C TYR A 43 10.94 -16.48 14.42
N ILE A 44 12.09 -17.08 14.10
CA ILE A 44 12.83 -16.77 12.88
C ILE A 44 12.29 -17.56 11.70
N THR A 45 12.21 -16.90 10.55
CA THR A 45 11.82 -17.51 9.28
C THR A 45 12.78 -17.09 8.18
N LEU A 46 13.28 -18.07 7.43
CA LEU A 46 14.18 -17.85 6.31
C LEU A 46 13.49 -18.23 5.00
N PRO A 47 13.05 -17.24 4.21
CA PRO A 47 12.36 -17.51 2.95
C PRO A 47 13.33 -17.92 1.85
N GLY A 48 13.19 -19.17 1.41
CA GLY A 48 13.71 -19.66 0.14
C GLY A 48 12.72 -19.37 -0.98
N ARG A 49 12.94 -19.95 -2.15
CA ARG A 49 12.04 -19.74 -3.30
C ARG A 49 10.79 -20.60 -3.19
N TYR A 50 10.97 -21.87 -2.87
CA TYR A 50 9.92 -22.88 -2.78
C TYR A 50 9.51 -23.14 -1.34
N LEU A 51 10.42 -22.96 -0.40
CA LEU A 51 10.23 -23.27 1.01
C LEU A 51 10.52 -22.04 1.88
N VAL A 52 9.98 -22.05 3.09
CA VAL A 52 10.39 -21.15 4.18
C VAL A 52 10.86 -22.02 5.32
N LEU A 53 12.13 -21.89 5.71
CA LEU A 53 12.69 -22.61 6.86
C LEU A 53 12.22 -21.93 8.16
N MET A 54 11.78 -22.74 9.11
CA MET A 54 11.47 -22.37 10.48
C MET A 54 12.44 -23.14 11.40
N PRO A 55 13.51 -22.49 11.90
CA PRO A 55 14.57 -23.19 12.60
C PRO A 55 14.15 -23.86 13.92
N ASP A 56 13.22 -23.24 14.65
CA ASP A 56 12.86 -23.63 16.02
C ASP A 56 11.52 -24.38 16.11
N VAL A 57 10.97 -24.84 14.98
CA VAL A 57 9.63 -25.45 14.90
C VAL A 57 9.68 -26.70 14.04
N GLU A 58 9.31 -27.87 14.55
CA GLU A 58 9.27 -29.11 13.76
C GLU A 58 7.95 -29.32 13.01
N HIS A 59 7.55 -28.37 12.16
CA HIS A 59 6.27 -28.45 11.43
C HIS A 59 6.45 -28.32 9.91
N ILE A 60 5.69 -29.10 9.15
CA ILE A 60 5.56 -28.94 7.69
C ILE A 60 4.19 -28.36 7.36
N GLY A 61 4.18 -27.10 6.95
CA GLY A 61 2.98 -26.40 6.49
C GLY A 61 2.93 -26.33 4.96
N VAL A 62 1.72 -26.33 4.38
CA VAL A 62 1.52 -26.15 2.93
C VAL A 62 0.70 -24.89 2.67
N SER A 63 1.18 -24.02 1.77
CA SER A 63 0.50 -22.78 1.38
C SER A 63 -0.97 -23.03 1.08
N ARG A 64 -1.85 -22.20 1.65
CA ARG A 64 -3.31 -22.29 1.43
C ARG A 64 -3.73 -21.99 -0.01
N LYS A 65 -2.81 -21.47 -0.83
CA LYS A 65 -3.07 -21.13 -2.22
C LYS A 65 -2.89 -22.30 -3.18
N ILE A 66 -2.24 -23.38 -2.74
CA ILE A 66 -2.17 -24.63 -3.48
C ILE A 66 -3.50 -25.32 -3.26
N LEU A 67 -4.40 -25.27 -4.27
CA LEU A 67 -5.78 -25.79 -4.14
C LEU A 67 -5.89 -27.29 -4.44
N ASP A 68 -4.96 -27.85 -5.21
CA ASP A 68 -4.96 -29.27 -5.54
C ASP A 68 -4.42 -30.10 -4.36
N GLU A 69 -5.30 -30.89 -3.74
CA GLU A 69 -4.96 -31.76 -2.61
C GLU A 69 -3.95 -32.86 -2.97
N THR A 70 -3.93 -33.30 -4.24
CA THR A 70 -2.96 -34.29 -4.73
C THR A 70 -1.56 -33.70 -4.67
N GLU A 71 -1.40 -32.50 -5.21
CA GLU A 71 -0.13 -31.78 -5.21
C GLU A 71 0.30 -31.37 -3.80
N ARG A 72 -0.63 -30.96 -2.92
CA ARG A 72 -0.34 -30.68 -1.51
C ARG A 72 0.28 -31.89 -0.81
N THR A 73 -0.31 -33.07 -1.03
CA THR A 73 0.17 -34.33 -0.43
C THR A 73 1.54 -34.70 -0.99
N ARG A 74 1.71 -34.68 -2.31
CA ARG A 74 2.99 -34.96 -2.99
C ARG A 74 4.13 -34.09 -2.46
N LEU A 75 3.92 -32.77 -2.40
CA LEU A 75 4.93 -31.82 -1.92
C LEU A 75 5.25 -32.04 -0.44
N LYS A 76 4.24 -32.32 0.39
CA LYS A 76 4.43 -32.61 1.81
C LYS A 76 5.27 -33.87 2.03
N ASP A 77 5.00 -34.93 1.27
CA ASP A 77 5.73 -36.20 1.36
C ASP A 77 7.20 -36.02 0.96
N ILE A 78 7.46 -35.31 -0.15
CA ILE A 78 8.82 -35.00 -0.61
C ILE A 78 9.59 -34.20 0.45
N VAL A 79 9.01 -33.11 0.96
CA VAL A 79 9.67 -32.28 1.97
C VAL A 79 9.86 -33.06 3.27
N SER A 80 8.93 -33.93 3.65
CA SER A 80 9.07 -34.78 4.83
C SER A 80 10.21 -35.79 4.70
N ALA A 81 10.48 -36.29 3.47
CA ALA A 81 11.59 -37.21 3.23
C ALA A 81 12.95 -36.49 3.21
N LEU A 82 13.00 -35.23 2.77
CA LEU A 82 14.24 -34.45 2.63
C LEU A 82 14.60 -33.59 3.85
N LYS A 83 13.62 -33.27 4.70
CA LYS A 83 13.76 -32.44 5.89
C LYS A 83 14.82 -33.04 6.86
N PRO A 84 15.78 -32.25 7.37
CA PRO A 84 16.58 -32.65 8.52
C PRO A 84 15.78 -32.55 9.83
N ASN A 85 16.21 -33.31 10.83
CA ASN A 85 15.62 -33.27 12.17
C ASN A 85 15.76 -31.87 12.79
N ASN A 86 14.83 -31.48 13.67
CA ASN A 86 14.73 -30.19 14.34
C ASN A 86 14.31 -29.00 13.49
N PHE A 87 14.06 -29.18 12.18
CA PHE A 87 13.64 -28.08 11.30
C PHE A 87 12.19 -28.21 10.82
N GLY A 88 11.57 -27.05 10.59
CA GLY A 88 10.25 -26.92 9.98
C GLY A 88 10.33 -26.22 8.65
N PHE A 89 9.35 -26.50 7.79
CA PHE A 89 9.27 -25.91 6.47
C PHE A 89 7.84 -25.50 6.13
N ILE A 90 7.67 -24.33 5.52
CA ILE A 90 6.41 -23.96 4.87
C ILE A 90 6.59 -24.03 3.36
N ILE A 91 5.81 -24.87 2.72
CA ILE A 91 5.77 -25.04 1.27
C ILE A 91 5.03 -23.86 0.64
N ARG A 92 5.72 -23.08 -0.20
CA ARG A 92 5.21 -21.87 -0.86
C ARG A 92 4.50 -22.22 -2.16
N THR A 93 3.59 -21.37 -2.62
CA THR A 93 2.88 -21.56 -3.91
C THR A 93 3.81 -21.73 -5.11
N ALA A 94 5.01 -21.16 -5.07
CA ALA A 94 6.00 -21.32 -6.15
C ALA A 94 6.50 -22.77 -6.30
N SER A 95 6.24 -23.65 -5.34
CA SER A 95 6.66 -25.06 -5.38
C SER A 95 5.73 -25.95 -6.21
N GLU A 96 4.58 -25.47 -6.66
CA GLU A 96 3.67 -26.25 -7.51
C GLU A 96 4.41 -26.74 -8.77
N GLY A 97 4.30 -28.04 -9.05
CA GLY A 97 4.97 -28.70 -10.16
C GLY A 97 6.49 -28.83 -10.02
N CYS A 98 7.06 -28.48 -8.86
CA CYS A 98 8.50 -28.60 -8.63
C CYS A 98 8.93 -30.06 -8.43
N THR A 99 10.14 -30.34 -8.88
CA THR A 99 10.81 -31.62 -8.74
C THR A 99 11.43 -31.77 -7.34
N GLU A 100 11.66 -33.01 -6.92
CA GLU A 100 12.33 -33.31 -5.65
C GLU A 100 13.73 -32.67 -5.56
N GLU A 101 14.49 -32.68 -6.66
CA GLU A 101 15.82 -32.06 -6.73
C GLU A 101 15.79 -30.55 -6.48
N GLU A 102 14.77 -29.86 -6.98
CA GLU A 102 14.61 -28.41 -6.79
C GLU A 102 14.28 -28.08 -5.32
N LEU A 103 13.42 -28.88 -4.69
CA LEU A 103 13.10 -28.73 -3.27
C LEU A 103 14.33 -29.03 -2.40
N LYS A 104 15.10 -30.07 -2.73
CA LYS A 104 16.34 -30.40 -2.03
C LYS A 104 17.36 -29.26 -2.07
N LYS A 105 17.59 -28.66 -3.23
CA LYS A 105 18.50 -27.51 -3.37
C LYS A 105 18.05 -26.31 -2.53
N ASP A 106 16.76 -26.04 -2.45
CA ASP A 106 16.22 -24.95 -1.63
C ASP A 106 16.38 -25.26 -0.12
N ILE A 107 16.19 -26.52 0.30
CA ILE A 107 16.47 -26.97 1.67
C ILE A 107 17.95 -26.78 2.02
N ASP A 108 18.86 -27.29 1.18
CA ASP A 108 20.30 -27.21 1.40
C ASP A 108 20.78 -25.76 1.50
N TYR A 109 20.26 -24.88 0.65
CA TYR A 109 20.50 -23.44 0.71
C TYR A 109 20.06 -22.83 2.05
N LEU A 110 18.84 -23.13 2.49
CA LEU A 110 18.27 -22.58 3.72
C LEU A 110 19.02 -23.03 4.98
N ILE A 111 19.45 -24.30 5.01
CA ILE A 111 20.27 -24.84 6.10
C ILE A 111 21.63 -24.15 6.13
N LEU A 112 22.31 -24.05 5.00
CA LEU A 112 23.60 -23.37 4.91
C LEU A 112 23.50 -21.90 5.36
N LEU A 113 22.42 -21.22 4.97
CA LEU A 113 22.15 -19.86 5.41
C LEU A 113 21.97 -19.79 6.93
N TRP A 114 21.18 -20.69 7.51
CA TRP A 114 20.97 -20.75 8.96
C TRP A 114 22.26 -21.01 9.74
N ASP A 115 23.08 -21.97 9.29
CA ASP A 115 24.37 -22.28 9.91
C ASP A 115 25.31 -21.07 9.91
N ASN A 116 25.31 -20.29 8.83
CA ASN A 116 26.11 -19.07 8.74
C ASN A 116 25.61 -17.98 9.70
N ILE A 117 24.30 -17.90 9.94
CA ILE A 117 23.70 -16.97 10.90
C ILE A 117 24.08 -17.38 12.33
N GLN A 118 23.98 -18.66 12.68
CA GLN A 118 24.38 -19.17 14.00
C GLN A 118 25.86 -18.93 14.28
N LYS A 119 26.75 -19.22 13.31
CA LYS A 119 28.19 -18.95 13.44
C LYS A 119 28.51 -17.48 13.66
N LYS A 120 27.72 -16.56 13.11
CA LYS A 120 27.88 -15.11 13.35
C LYS A 120 27.39 -14.71 14.73
N LYS A 121 26.26 -15.29 15.18
CA LYS A 121 25.67 -15.05 16.50
C LYS A 121 26.67 -15.37 17.62
N GLU A 122 27.42 -16.46 17.49
CA GLU A 122 28.43 -16.85 18.49
C GLU A 122 29.69 -15.96 18.51
N LYS A 123 29.99 -15.27 17.40
CA LYS A 123 31.25 -14.53 17.22
C LYS A 123 31.14 -13.03 17.49
N LEU A 124 29.98 -12.45 17.26
CA LEU A 124 29.78 -10.99 17.34
C LEU A 124 29.07 -10.65 18.65
N PRO A 125 29.52 -9.60 19.38
CA PRO A 125 28.79 -9.12 20.56
C PRO A 125 27.44 -8.50 20.16
N SER A 126 26.52 -8.27 21.08
CA SER A 126 25.27 -7.54 20.77
C SER A 126 25.42 -6.02 20.98
N PRO A 127 24.67 -5.15 20.27
CA PRO A 127 23.75 -5.43 19.16
C PRO A 127 24.47 -5.43 17.80
N HIS A 128 24.33 -6.50 17.02
CA HIS A 128 24.91 -6.60 15.67
C HIS A 128 23.93 -7.22 14.66
N ILE A 129 24.04 -6.82 13.40
CA ILE A 129 23.26 -7.41 12.30
C ILE A 129 23.88 -8.76 11.93
N LEU A 130 23.14 -9.84 12.15
CA LEU A 130 23.58 -11.21 11.84
C LEU A 130 23.31 -11.58 10.38
N TYR A 131 22.17 -11.14 9.85
CA TYR A 131 21.77 -11.33 8.47
C TYR A 131 21.01 -10.11 7.97
N SER A 132 21.41 -9.63 6.79
CA SER A 132 20.60 -8.73 5.99
C SER A 132 19.97 -9.58 4.89
N ASP A 133 18.64 -9.52 4.74
CA ASP A 133 17.96 -10.21 3.64
C ASP A 133 18.48 -9.70 2.29
N LEU A 134 18.20 -10.49 1.25
CA LEU A 134 18.52 -10.14 -0.13
C LEU A 134 18.07 -8.71 -0.45
N ASP A 135 18.89 -8.03 -1.26
CA ASP A 135 18.52 -6.73 -1.82
C ASP A 135 17.20 -6.81 -2.59
N LEU A 136 16.62 -5.64 -2.91
CA LEU A 136 15.31 -5.59 -3.56
C LEU A 136 15.29 -6.39 -4.87
N THR A 137 16.37 -6.33 -5.64
CA THR A 137 16.50 -7.00 -6.93
C THR A 137 16.45 -8.52 -6.77
N LEU A 138 17.36 -9.09 -5.98
CA LEU A 138 17.47 -10.53 -5.73
C LEU A 138 16.24 -11.07 -5.00
N ARG A 139 15.67 -10.29 -4.08
CA ARG A 139 14.40 -10.63 -3.42
C ARG A 139 13.25 -10.69 -4.42
N SER A 140 13.18 -9.73 -5.34
CA SER A 140 12.17 -9.71 -6.40
C SER A 140 12.33 -10.92 -7.31
N VAL A 141 13.55 -11.32 -7.66
CA VAL A 141 13.82 -12.54 -8.44
C VAL A 141 13.36 -13.79 -7.68
N ARG A 142 13.72 -13.93 -6.40
CA ARG A 142 13.29 -15.06 -5.55
C ARG A 142 11.76 -15.16 -5.47
N ASP A 143 11.09 -14.04 -5.24
CA ASP A 143 9.67 -14.02 -4.89
C ASP A 143 8.74 -13.86 -6.10
N LEU A 144 9.13 -13.17 -7.17
CA LEU A 144 8.27 -12.82 -8.32
C LEU A 144 8.53 -13.66 -9.56
N LEU A 145 9.78 -14.08 -9.83
CA LEU A 145 10.11 -14.83 -11.04
C LEU A 145 9.45 -16.21 -11.01
N SER A 146 8.21 -16.34 -11.46
CA SER A 146 7.46 -17.62 -11.51
C SER A 146 7.61 -18.28 -12.88
N GLN A 147 7.05 -19.48 -13.04
CA GLN A 147 7.02 -20.15 -14.35
C GLN A 147 6.20 -19.37 -15.39
N GLU A 148 5.24 -18.54 -14.96
CA GLU A 148 4.39 -17.70 -15.81
C GLU A 148 5.14 -16.49 -16.41
N ILE A 149 6.27 -16.09 -15.80
CA ILE A 149 7.07 -14.97 -16.31
C ILE A 149 7.97 -15.46 -17.43
N GLU A 150 7.73 -14.94 -18.64
CA GLU A 150 8.50 -15.32 -19.82
C GLU A 150 9.95 -14.80 -19.76
N GLN A 151 10.13 -13.52 -19.41
CA GLN A 151 11.43 -12.85 -19.44
C GLN A 151 11.59 -11.88 -18.26
N LEU A 152 12.80 -11.81 -17.71
CA LEU A 152 13.25 -10.77 -16.79
C LEU A 152 14.25 -9.90 -17.52
N ILE A 153 13.94 -8.62 -17.66
CA ILE A 153 14.74 -7.67 -18.42
C ILE A 153 15.39 -6.70 -17.44
N VAL A 154 16.71 -6.54 -17.55
CA VAL A 154 17.52 -5.74 -16.64
C VAL A 154 18.33 -4.75 -17.47
N ASP A 155 18.30 -3.47 -17.13
CA ASP A 155 19.00 -2.39 -17.85
C ASP A 155 20.38 -2.03 -17.26
N SER A 156 20.67 -2.50 -16.04
CA SER A 156 21.99 -2.39 -15.42
C SER A 156 22.81 -3.67 -15.59
N LYS A 157 24.00 -3.55 -16.18
CA LYS A 157 24.93 -4.68 -16.38
C LYS A 157 25.41 -5.28 -15.06
N ASP A 158 25.67 -4.46 -14.06
CA ASP A 158 26.14 -4.92 -12.75
C ASP A 158 25.05 -5.72 -12.03
N GLU A 159 23.80 -5.23 -12.06
CA GLU A 159 22.66 -5.95 -11.49
C GLU A 159 22.36 -7.23 -12.29
N TYR A 160 22.46 -7.20 -13.62
CA TYR A 160 22.30 -8.39 -14.46
C TYR A 160 23.27 -9.50 -14.04
N ASN A 161 24.57 -9.18 -13.88
CA ASN A 161 25.57 -10.16 -13.47
C ASN A 161 25.26 -10.74 -12.07
N LYS A 162 24.91 -9.88 -11.10
CA LYS A 162 24.52 -10.33 -9.74
C LYS A 162 23.32 -11.27 -9.77
N ILE A 163 22.29 -10.93 -10.55
CA ILE A 163 21.08 -11.75 -10.69
C ILE A 163 21.44 -13.09 -11.36
N VAL A 164 22.23 -13.07 -12.43
CA VAL A 164 22.65 -14.28 -13.15
C VAL A 164 23.46 -15.19 -12.25
N ASP A 165 24.41 -14.66 -11.45
CA ASP A 165 25.20 -15.46 -10.51
C ASP A 165 24.31 -16.09 -9.42
N PHE A 166 23.39 -15.32 -8.85
CA PHE A 166 22.42 -15.81 -7.87
C PHE A 166 21.53 -16.91 -8.46
N VAL A 167 20.95 -16.68 -9.64
CA VAL A 167 20.05 -17.64 -10.30
C VAL A 167 20.81 -18.86 -10.82
N ASN A 168 22.05 -18.73 -11.30
CA ASN A 168 22.88 -19.88 -11.66
C ASN A 168 23.15 -20.79 -10.46
N THR A 169 23.43 -20.19 -9.30
CA THR A 169 23.76 -20.92 -8.08
C THR A 169 22.55 -21.68 -7.55
N TYR A 170 21.38 -21.03 -7.49
CA TYR A 170 20.21 -21.58 -6.79
C TYR A 170 19.09 -22.09 -7.71
N PHE A 171 18.90 -21.48 -8.89
CA PHE A 171 17.77 -21.73 -9.79
C PHE A 171 18.18 -21.78 -11.29
N PRO A 172 19.12 -22.67 -11.69
CA PRO A 172 19.79 -22.60 -12.99
C PRO A 172 18.87 -22.70 -14.22
N LYS A 173 17.69 -23.31 -14.09
CA LYS A 173 16.69 -23.42 -15.17
C LYS A 173 16.11 -22.06 -15.60
N LEU A 174 16.22 -21.03 -14.76
CA LEU A 174 15.63 -19.71 -15.01
C LEU A 174 16.60 -18.73 -15.69
N VAL A 175 17.88 -19.09 -15.78
CA VAL A 175 18.95 -18.21 -16.29
C VAL A 175 18.67 -17.75 -17.72
N SER A 176 18.13 -18.65 -18.55
CA SER A 176 17.78 -18.35 -19.95
C SER A 176 16.68 -17.31 -20.12
N ARG A 177 15.93 -17.00 -19.06
CA ARG A 177 14.87 -15.97 -19.06
C ARG A 177 15.40 -14.58 -18.73
N ILE A 178 16.63 -14.46 -18.20
CA ILE A 178 17.23 -13.20 -17.78
C ILE A 178 17.94 -12.59 -18.99
N LYS A 179 17.52 -11.40 -19.39
CA LYS A 179 18.09 -10.67 -20.53
C LYS A 179 18.59 -9.29 -20.09
N LEU A 180 19.77 -8.93 -20.57
CA LEU A 180 20.27 -7.57 -20.48
C LEU A 180 19.58 -6.73 -21.56
N TYR A 181 19.05 -5.58 -21.18
CA TYR A 181 18.50 -4.60 -22.08
C TYR A 181 19.64 -3.77 -22.69
N GLU A 182 19.76 -3.79 -24.01
CA GLU A 182 20.82 -3.09 -24.76
C GLU A 182 20.27 -1.90 -25.58
N GLY A 183 19.00 -1.56 -25.40
CA GLY A 183 18.39 -0.43 -26.09
C GLY A 183 18.91 0.91 -25.58
N THR A 184 18.78 1.95 -26.41
CA THR A 184 19.23 3.31 -26.09
C THR A 184 18.20 4.11 -25.31
N GLU A 185 16.91 3.76 -25.44
CA GLU A 185 15.83 4.40 -24.69
C GLU A 185 15.71 3.76 -23.30
N PRO A 186 15.25 4.50 -22.27
CA PRO A 186 15.01 3.90 -20.96
C PRO A 186 14.06 2.70 -21.04
N ILE A 187 14.34 1.66 -20.25
CA ILE A 187 13.60 0.40 -20.29
C ILE A 187 12.09 0.60 -20.09
N PHE A 188 11.67 1.48 -19.18
CA PHE A 188 10.25 1.73 -18.92
C PHE A 188 9.56 2.50 -20.04
N ASP A 189 10.26 3.36 -20.77
CA ASP A 189 9.73 4.04 -21.95
C ASP A 189 9.50 3.04 -23.09
N THR A 190 10.47 2.15 -23.35
CA THR A 190 10.36 1.13 -24.40
C THR A 190 9.18 0.20 -24.20
N TYR A 191 8.86 -0.14 -22.94
CA TYR A 191 7.71 -0.99 -22.60
C TYR A 191 6.43 -0.20 -22.28
N GLY A 192 6.44 1.13 -22.39
CA GLY A 192 5.29 2.00 -22.12
C GLY A 192 4.84 2.07 -20.66
N ILE A 193 5.70 1.65 -19.72
CA ILE A 193 5.43 1.63 -18.28
C ILE A 193 5.50 3.05 -17.70
N GLU A 194 6.36 3.91 -18.23
CA GLU A 194 6.55 5.28 -17.74
C GLU A 194 5.24 6.08 -17.76
N LEU A 195 4.42 5.87 -18.80
CA LEU A 195 3.10 6.49 -18.94
C LEU A 195 2.05 5.97 -17.95
N GLU A 196 2.26 4.79 -17.36
CA GLU A 196 1.34 4.18 -16.41
C GLU A 196 1.57 4.67 -14.98
N ILE A 197 2.78 5.14 -14.64
CA ILE A 197 3.09 5.62 -13.28
C ILE A 197 2.23 6.84 -12.89
N PRO A 198 2.15 7.93 -13.69
CA PRO A 198 1.26 9.05 -13.36
C PRO A 198 -0.22 8.65 -13.34
N LYS A 199 -0.64 7.72 -14.20
CA LYS A 199 -2.01 7.19 -14.21
C LYS A 199 -2.34 6.44 -12.92
N ALA A 200 -1.37 5.67 -12.40
CA ALA A 200 -1.48 4.96 -11.14
C ALA A 200 -1.51 5.89 -9.91
N LEU A 201 -1.00 7.12 -10.03
CA LEU A 201 -1.14 8.15 -9.00
C LEU A 201 -2.44 8.95 -9.13
N GLY A 202 -3.03 8.99 -10.32
CA GLY A 202 -4.30 9.68 -10.56
C GLY A 202 -5.47 9.05 -9.79
N LYS A 203 -6.42 9.89 -9.33
CA LYS A 203 -7.65 9.40 -8.66
C LYS A 203 -8.59 8.65 -9.59
N ARG A 204 -8.67 9.05 -10.86
CA ARG A 204 -9.60 8.49 -11.84
C ARG A 204 -8.91 7.50 -12.75
N VAL A 205 -9.49 6.32 -12.92
CA VAL A 205 -9.02 5.28 -13.85
C VAL A 205 -10.14 4.94 -14.82
N TRP A 206 -9.87 5.08 -16.11
CA TRP A 206 -10.86 4.83 -17.16
C TRP A 206 -10.96 3.35 -17.49
N LEU A 207 -12.19 2.89 -17.66
CA LEU A 207 -12.52 1.55 -18.15
C LEU A 207 -12.59 1.57 -19.68
N LYS A 208 -12.37 0.43 -20.32
CA LYS A 208 -12.41 0.27 -21.79
C LYS A 208 -13.79 0.55 -22.37
N SER A 209 -14.85 0.31 -21.60
CA SER A 209 -16.23 0.67 -21.97
C SER A 209 -16.51 2.19 -21.96
N GLY A 210 -15.64 3.01 -21.36
CA GLY A 210 -15.85 4.45 -21.20
C GLY A 210 -16.49 4.85 -19.86
N GLY A 211 -16.77 3.87 -19.00
CA GLY A 211 -16.92 4.11 -17.55
C GLY A 211 -15.59 4.45 -16.90
N TYR A 212 -15.60 4.76 -15.61
CA TYR A 212 -14.38 5.03 -14.84
C TYR A 212 -14.58 4.69 -13.37
N ILE A 213 -13.47 4.38 -12.69
CA ILE A 213 -13.44 4.24 -11.24
C ILE A 213 -12.71 5.42 -10.60
N VAL A 214 -13.14 5.82 -9.41
CA VAL A 214 -12.51 6.87 -8.60
C VAL A 214 -11.97 6.24 -7.33
N LEU A 215 -10.68 6.42 -7.05
CA LEU A 215 -10.04 5.94 -5.84
C LEU A 215 -9.70 7.13 -4.94
N ASP A 216 -10.21 7.09 -3.71
CA ASP A 216 -9.92 8.08 -2.68
C ASP A 216 -9.36 7.40 -1.43
N GLN A 217 -8.08 7.69 -1.13
CA GLN A 217 -7.41 7.21 0.07
C GLN A 217 -7.58 8.23 1.19
N THR A 218 -8.23 7.82 2.28
CA THR A 218 -8.35 8.61 3.51
C THR A 218 -7.39 8.09 4.58
N GLU A 219 -7.39 8.70 5.75
CA GLU A 219 -6.59 8.25 6.89
C GLU A 219 -6.95 6.82 7.34
N ALA A 220 -8.26 6.54 7.45
CA ALA A 220 -8.77 5.30 8.02
C ALA A 220 -9.03 4.20 6.97
N LEU A 221 -9.57 4.58 5.80
CA LEU A 221 -10.03 3.65 4.78
C LEU A 221 -9.77 4.16 3.36
N THR A 222 -9.90 3.28 2.38
CA THR A 222 -9.90 3.65 0.95
C THR A 222 -11.29 3.42 0.38
N SER A 223 -11.87 4.43 -0.26
CA SER A 223 -13.13 4.33 -0.98
C SER A 223 -12.87 4.23 -2.48
N ILE A 224 -13.60 3.34 -3.15
CA ILE A 224 -13.56 3.16 -4.60
C ILE A 224 -14.97 3.26 -5.15
N ASP A 225 -15.21 4.19 -6.05
CA ASP A 225 -16.52 4.46 -6.65
C ASP A 225 -16.52 4.10 -8.15
N VAL A 226 -17.59 3.49 -8.65
CA VAL A 226 -17.71 3.03 -10.04
C VAL A 226 -18.76 3.85 -10.80
N ASN A 227 -18.34 4.44 -11.93
CA ASN A 227 -19.20 5.27 -12.76
C ASN A 227 -19.35 4.73 -14.18
N THR A 228 -20.55 4.82 -14.74
CA THR A 228 -20.85 4.43 -16.14
C THR A 228 -20.32 5.43 -17.18
N GLY A 229 -20.04 6.69 -16.78
CA GLY A 229 -19.49 7.72 -17.66
C GLY A 229 -20.41 8.03 -18.86
N LYS A 230 -19.84 8.06 -20.07
CA LYS A 230 -20.59 8.31 -21.32
C LYS A 230 -21.16 7.03 -21.96
N TYR A 231 -21.00 5.88 -21.31
CA TYR A 231 -21.39 4.60 -21.88
C TYR A 231 -22.91 4.40 -21.75
N VAL A 232 -23.63 4.70 -22.83
CA VAL A 232 -25.03 4.30 -23.00
C VAL A 232 -25.03 3.12 -23.97
N GLY A 233 -25.05 1.90 -23.42
CA GLY A 233 -25.09 0.68 -24.21
C GLY A 233 -26.31 0.63 -25.15
N LYS A 234 -26.22 -0.20 -26.21
CA LYS A 234 -27.38 -0.50 -27.08
C LYS A 234 -28.33 -1.55 -26.48
N ALA A 235 -27.94 -2.17 -25.37
CA ALA A 235 -28.69 -3.21 -24.65
C ALA A 235 -29.52 -2.61 -23.51
N SER A 236 -30.18 -3.46 -22.72
CA SER A 236 -30.90 -3.00 -21.52
C SER A 236 -29.95 -2.24 -20.56
N LEU A 237 -30.51 -1.30 -19.80
CA LEU A 237 -29.76 -0.50 -18.81
C LEU A 237 -29.09 -1.43 -17.78
N GLU A 238 -29.82 -2.44 -17.29
CA GLU A 238 -29.34 -3.42 -16.31
C GLU A 238 -28.14 -4.23 -16.83
N ASP A 239 -28.16 -4.68 -18.09
CA ASP A 239 -27.03 -5.42 -18.68
C ASP A 239 -25.79 -4.54 -18.85
N THR A 240 -26.01 -3.26 -19.13
CA THR A 240 -24.95 -2.26 -19.28
C THR A 240 -24.27 -2.00 -17.92
N ILE A 241 -25.07 -1.86 -16.87
CA ILE A 241 -24.61 -1.71 -15.48
C ILE A 241 -23.80 -2.93 -15.05
N PHE A 242 -24.37 -4.13 -15.20
CA PHE A 242 -23.69 -5.37 -14.80
C PHE A 242 -22.35 -5.53 -15.51
N LYS A 243 -22.30 -5.30 -16.84
CA LYS A 243 -21.04 -5.36 -17.60
C LYS A 243 -20.00 -4.35 -17.11
N THR A 244 -20.43 -3.12 -16.80
CA THR A 244 -19.54 -2.08 -16.29
C THR A 244 -18.96 -2.47 -14.93
N ASN A 245 -19.78 -3.01 -14.02
CA ASN A 245 -19.32 -3.49 -12.72
C ASN A 245 -18.34 -4.67 -12.84
N ILE A 246 -18.59 -5.63 -13.73
CA ILE A 246 -17.65 -6.76 -13.97
C ILE A 246 -16.31 -6.27 -14.54
N GLU A 247 -16.34 -5.26 -15.41
CA GLU A 247 -15.11 -4.62 -15.89
C GLU A 247 -14.37 -3.90 -14.76
N ALA A 248 -15.11 -3.13 -13.95
CA ALA A 248 -14.57 -2.43 -12.78
C ALA A 248 -13.93 -3.39 -11.79
N VAL A 249 -14.51 -4.57 -11.54
CA VAL A 249 -13.93 -5.60 -10.65
C VAL A 249 -12.49 -5.95 -11.04
N LYS A 250 -12.24 -6.18 -12.34
CA LYS A 250 -10.90 -6.54 -12.83
C LYS A 250 -9.91 -5.40 -12.62
N GLU A 251 -10.34 -4.18 -12.92
CA GLU A 251 -9.51 -2.98 -12.77
C GLU A 251 -9.25 -2.65 -11.30
N ILE A 252 -10.27 -2.71 -10.44
CA ILE A 252 -10.15 -2.48 -8.99
C ILE A 252 -9.16 -3.48 -8.37
N ALA A 253 -9.30 -4.77 -8.67
CA ALA A 253 -8.38 -5.79 -8.17
C ALA A 253 -6.93 -5.53 -8.63
N TYR A 254 -6.74 -5.04 -9.86
CA TYR A 254 -5.44 -4.63 -10.37
C TYR A 254 -4.90 -3.39 -9.66
N GLN A 255 -5.69 -2.33 -9.52
CA GLN A 255 -5.30 -1.08 -8.86
C GLN A 255 -4.99 -1.25 -7.37
N ILE A 256 -5.74 -2.10 -6.65
CA ILE A 256 -5.44 -2.45 -5.24
C ILE A 256 -4.03 -3.04 -5.10
N ARG A 257 -3.64 -3.92 -6.04
CA ARG A 257 -2.29 -4.51 -6.05
C ARG A 257 -1.23 -3.52 -6.51
N LEU A 258 -1.47 -2.82 -7.62
CA LEU A 258 -0.54 -1.87 -8.22
C LEU A 258 -0.18 -0.73 -7.24
N ARG A 259 -1.21 -0.15 -6.60
CA ARG A 259 -1.04 0.94 -5.63
C ARG A 259 -0.69 0.45 -4.22
N ASN A 260 -0.64 -0.87 -4.03
CA ASN A 260 -0.45 -1.53 -2.74
C ASN A 260 -1.41 -0.98 -1.65
N LEU A 261 -2.69 -0.84 -1.98
CA LEU A 261 -3.72 -0.36 -1.04
C LEU A 261 -3.92 -1.39 0.08
N GLY A 262 -4.09 -0.94 1.31
CA GLY A 262 -4.24 -1.85 2.44
C GLY A 262 -4.94 -1.20 3.63
N GLY A 263 -5.47 -2.03 4.52
CA GLY A 263 -6.44 -1.62 5.53
C GLY A 263 -7.86 -1.90 5.05
N ILE A 264 -8.81 -1.08 5.49
CA ILE A 264 -10.21 -1.18 5.09
C ILE A 264 -10.36 -0.54 3.70
N ILE A 265 -10.98 -1.28 2.79
CA ILE A 265 -11.33 -0.82 1.44
C ILE A 265 -12.84 -1.02 1.27
N ILE A 266 -13.52 0.05 0.89
CA ILE A 266 -14.95 0.07 0.60
C ILE A 266 -15.13 0.36 -0.88
N ILE A 267 -15.93 -0.46 -1.55
CA ILE A 267 -16.17 -0.36 -2.98
C ILE A 267 -17.67 -0.15 -3.21
N ASP A 268 -17.98 0.97 -3.84
CA ASP A 268 -19.32 1.37 -4.25
C ASP A 268 -19.49 1.03 -5.74
N PHE A 269 -20.21 -0.08 -5.99
CA PHE A 269 -20.55 -0.50 -7.34
C PHE A 269 -21.87 0.14 -7.75
N ILE A 270 -22.08 0.28 -9.06
CA ILE A 270 -23.36 0.79 -9.57
C ILE A 270 -24.48 -0.16 -9.15
N ASP A 271 -25.57 0.39 -8.61
CA ASP A 271 -26.73 -0.38 -8.13
C ASP A 271 -27.24 -1.38 -9.16
N MET A 272 -27.49 -2.61 -8.72
CA MET A 272 -28.05 -3.69 -9.53
C MET A 272 -29.33 -4.19 -8.87
N GLU A 273 -30.44 -4.25 -9.62
CA GLU A 273 -31.73 -4.68 -9.08
C GLU A 273 -31.74 -6.18 -8.78
N LYS A 274 -31.09 -6.98 -9.63
CA LYS A 274 -31.10 -8.44 -9.54
C LYS A 274 -30.12 -8.95 -8.49
N GLU A 275 -30.61 -9.71 -7.51
CA GLU A 275 -29.78 -10.42 -6.53
C GLU A 275 -28.73 -11.32 -7.19
N GLU A 276 -29.12 -12.02 -8.26
CA GLU A 276 -28.24 -12.91 -9.01
C GLU A 276 -27.01 -12.17 -9.56
N ASN A 277 -27.17 -10.91 -9.99
CA ASN A 277 -26.08 -10.08 -10.47
C ASN A 277 -25.14 -9.68 -9.32
N ARG A 278 -25.68 -9.37 -8.14
CA ARG A 278 -24.89 -9.07 -6.92
C ARG A 278 -24.05 -10.27 -6.49
N HIS A 279 -24.62 -11.47 -6.45
CA HIS A 279 -23.88 -12.70 -6.10
C HIS A 279 -22.80 -13.03 -7.13
N LYS A 280 -23.09 -12.88 -8.43
CA LYS A 280 -22.08 -13.06 -9.50
C LYS A 280 -20.94 -12.06 -9.37
N LEU A 281 -21.25 -10.79 -9.12
CA LEU A 281 -20.24 -9.74 -8.91
C LEU A 281 -19.30 -10.09 -7.74
N PHE A 282 -19.87 -10.47 -6.58
CA PHE A 282 -19.10 -10.86 -5.41
C PHE A 282 -18.19 -12.07 -5.67
N SER A 283 -18.71 -13.09 -6.35
CA SER A 283 -17.94 -14.28 -6.71
C SER A 283 -16.74 -13.94 -7.60
N ILE A 284 -16.97 -13.15 -8.66
CA ILE A 284 -15.93 -12.73 -9.60
C ILE A 284 -14.90 -11.81 -8.91
N PHE A 285 -15.34 -10.92 -8.01
CA PHE A 285 -14.44 -10.08 -7.23
C PHE A 285 -13.57 -10.89 -6.28
N SER A 286 -14.16 -11.87 -5.58
CA SER A 286 -13.44 -12.78 -4.69
C SER A 286 -12.40 -13.61 -5.45
N GLU A 287 -12.75 -14.13 -6.63
CA GLU A 287 -11.82 -14.84 -7.51
C GLU A 287 -10.67 -13.92 -7.96
N ALA A 288 -10.97 -12.68 -8.41
CA ALA A 288 -9.96 -11.73 -8.86
C ALA A 288 -8.96 -11.34 -7.75
N MET A 289 -9.42 -11.29 -6.50
CA MET A 289 -8.60 -10.99 -5.32
C MET A 289 -7.85 -12.21 -4.77
N SER A 290 -8.28 -13.45 -5.07
CA SER A 290 -7.58 -14.67 -4.64
C SER A 290 -6.12 -14.74 -5.13
N LYS A 291 -5.83 -14.08 -6.27
CA LYS A 291 -4.49 -13.96 -6.87
C LYS A 291 -3.56 -13.03 -6.08
N ASP A 292 -4.09 -12.19 -5.19
CA ASP A 292 -3.30 -11.26 -4.38
C ASP A 292 -2.44 -12.00 -3.35
N ARG A 293 -1.17 -11.60 -3.23
CA ARG A 293 -0.22 -12.14 -2.24
C ARG A 293 -0.54 -11.72 -0.82
N ALA A 294 -1.13 -10.54 -0.63
CA ALA A 294 -1.57 -10.09 0.68
C ALA A 294 -2.83 -10.85 1.11
N LYS A 295 -2.95 -11.13 2.42
CA LYS A 295 -4.18 -11.72 2.97
C LYS A 295 -5.32 -10.70 2.83
N CYS A 296 -6.39 -11.14 2.17
CA CYS A 296 -7.62 -10.38 1.99
C CYS A 296 -8.77 -11.08 2.71
N THR A 297 -9.67 -10.30 3.30
CA THR A 297 -10.97 -10.76 3.81
C THR A 297 -12.02 -9.88 3.17
N ILE A 298 -12.95 -10.48 2.45
CA ILE A 298 -13.99 -9.78 1.68
C ILE A 298 -15.34 -10.20 2.28
N LEU A 299 -16.18 -9.21 2.57
CA LEU A 299 -17.55 -9.42 3.02
C LEU A 299 -18.49 -9.39 1.82
N GLU A 300 -19.64 -10.05 1.95
CA GLU A 300 -20.69 -10.01 0.94
C GLU A 300 -21.21 -8.57 0.73
N VAL A 301 -21.92 -8.38 -0.39
CA VAL A 301 -22.52 -7.08 -0.72
C VAL A 301 -23.48 -6.69 0.41
N SER A 302 -23.24 -5.53 1.02
CA SER A 302 -24.08 -5.01 2.09
C SER A 302 -25.46 -4.59 1.57
N GLU A 303 -26.40 -4.36 2.49
CA GLU A 303 -27.73 -3.81 2.15
C GLU A 303 -27.66 -2.44 1.47
N LEU A 304 -26.54 -1.71 1.65
CA LEU A 304 -26.27 -0.43 1.00
C LEU A 304 -25.63 -0.57 -0.38
N GLY A 305 -25.49 -1.79 -0.93
CA GLY A 305 -24.85 -2.03 -2.24
C GLY A 305 -23.32 -2.05 -2.20
N LEU A 306 -22.70 -1.77 -1.04
CA LEU A 306 -21.25 -1.68 -0.90
C LEU A 306 -20.60 -3.05 -0.69
N ILE A 307 -19.43 -3.27 -1.30
CA ILE A 307 -18.52 -4.36 -0.94
C ILE A 307 -17.47 -3.84 0.04
N GLN A 308 -17.30 -4.53 1.15
CA GLN A 308 -16.34 -4.19 2.19
C GLN A 308 -15.25 -5.25 2.24
N MET A 309 -13.99 -4.82 2.27
CA MET A 309 -12.89 -5.75 2.42
C MET A 309 -11.77 -5.19 3.29
N THR A 310 -10.97 -6.09 3.85
CA THR A 310 -9.71 -5.76 4.49
C THR A 310 -8.56 -6.43 3.77
N ARG A 311 -7.49 -5.68 3.53
CA ARG A 311 -6.24 -6.19 2.94
C ARG A 311 -5.09 -5.91 3.89
N LYS A 312 -4.33 -6.94 4.25
CA LYS A 312 -3.19 -6.81 5.17
C LYS A 312 -2.16 -5.80 4.62
N ARG A 313 -1.83 -4.76 5.40
CA ARG A 313 -0.73 -3.83 5.07
C ARG A 313 0.61 -4.52 5.24
N VAL A 314 1.36 -4.65 4.14
CA VAL A 314 2.71 -5.23 4.11
C VAL A 314 3.78 -4.15 3.98
N ARG A 315 3.52 -3.13 3.15
CA ARG A 315 4.36 -1.96 2.90
C ARG A 315 3.48 -0.72 2.73
N GLU A 316 4.10 0.44 2.62
CA GLU A 316 3.40 1.70 2.29
C GLU A 316 2.75 1.65 0.89
N SER A 317 1.70 2.44 0.69
CA SER A 317 1.03 2.55 -0.63
C SER A 317 1.90 3.34 -1.60
N LEU A 318 1.65 3.15 -2.90
CA LEU A 318 2.39 3.83 -3.96
C LEU A 318 2.40 5.35 -3.79
N GLU A 319 1.25 5.93 -3.46
CA GLU A 319 1.10 7.37 -3.20
C GLU A 319 1.99 7.84 -2.04
N ARG A 320 2.08 7.09 -0.95
CA ARG A 320 2.93 7.47 0.20
C ARG A 320 4.43 7.36 -0.10
N ILE A 321 4.81 6.49 -1.02
CA ILE A 321 6.21 6.32 -1.41
C ILE A 321 6.64 7.41 -2.40
N LEU A 322 5.76 7.79 -3.32
CA LEU A 322 6.09 8.69 -4.44
C LEU A 322 5.66 10.15 -4.22
N CYS A 323 4.78 10.42 -3.26
CA CYS A 323 4.21 11.75 -3.03
C CYS A 323 4.43 12.23 -1.59
N GLU A 324 4.47 13.55 -1.42
CA GLU A 324 4.45 14.22 -0.12
C GLU A 324 3.10 14.92 0.09
N PRO A 325 2.67 15.14 1.34
CA PRO A 325 1.47 15.94 1.63
C PRO A 325 1.56 17.33 0.99
N CYS A 326 0.42 17.79 0.44
CA CYS A 326 0.37 19.11 -0.18
C CYS A 326 0.64 20.21 0.86
N GLN A 327 1.74 20.95 0.72
CA GLN A 327 2.11 22.03 1.65
C GLN A 327 1.12 23.20 1.69
N TYR A 328 0.24 23.31 0.69
CA TYR A 328 -0.77 24.35 0.62
C TYR A 328 -2.00 23.98 1.47
N CYS A 329 -2.65 22.84 1.17
CA CYS A 329 -3.87 22.45 1.86
C CYS A 329 -3.67 21.42 2.99
N ASP A 330 -2.43 21.01 3.26
CA ASP A 330 -2.08 19.94 4.20
C ASP A 330 -2.89 18.65 3.98
N GLY A 331 -3.04 18.29 2.70
CA GLY A 331 -3.80 17.11 2.29
C GLY A 331 -5.33 17.24 2.34
N LYS A 332 -5.89 18.39 2.76
CA LYS A 332 -7.37 18.58 2.82
C LYS A 332 -8.07 18.46 1.46
N GLY A 333 -7.37 18.78 0.37
CA GLY A 333 -7.95 18.79 -0.98
C GLY A 333 -8.86 19.98 -1.29
N PHE A 334 -9.03 20.91 -0.35
CA PHE A 334 -9.72 22.19 -0.52
C PHE A 334 -9.08 23.25 0.36
N VAL A 335 -9.34 24.53 0.03
CA VAL A 335 -9.03 25.69 0.87
C VAL A 335 -10.28 26.57 0.97
N LYS A 336 -10.45 27.29 2.08
CA LYS A 336 -11.53 28.28 2.26
C LYS A 336 -11.43 29.32 1.15
N SER A 337 -12.56 29.70 0.57
CA SER A 337 -12.61 30.73 -0.47
C SER A 337 -12.11 32.09 0.06
N PRO A 338 -11.59 32.98 -0.81
CA PRO A 338 -11.17 34.31 -0.40
C PRO A 338 -12.29 35.10 0.30
N THR A 339 -13.53 34.93 -0.15
CA THR A 339 -14.73 35.53 0.46
C THR A 339 -14.93 35.07 1.90
N THR A 340 -14.78 33.77 2.20
CA THR A 340 -14.86 33.25 3.57
C THR A 340 -13.79 33.90 4.46
N ILE A 341 -12.57 34.07 3.94
CA ILE A 341 -11.47 34.72 4.68
C ILE A 341 -11.78 36.20 4.93
N CYS A 342 -12.37 36.91 3.97
CA CYS A 342 -12.80 38.30 4.17
C CYS A 342 -13.81 38.43 5.32
N PHE A 343 -14.81 37.53 5.38
CA PHE A 343 -15.76 37.56 6.48
C PHE A 343 -15.16 37.16 7.83
N GLU A 344 -14.17 36.27 7.86
CA GLU A 344 -13.42 35.98 9.09
C GLU A 344 -12.65 37.20 9.60
N ILE A 345 -11.98 37.93 8.69
CA ILE A 345 -11.33 39.22 8.99
C ILE A 345 -12.35 40.20 9.56
N PHE A 346 -13.53 40.33 8.95
CA PHE A 346 -14.58 41.25 9.43
C PHE A 346 -15.08 40.89 10.84
N LEU A 347 -15.24 39.60 11.12
CA LEU A 347 -15.60 39.13 12.46
C LEU A 347 -14.50 39.45 13.48
N GLU A 348 -13.23 39.29 13.12
CA GLU A 348 -12.11 39.64 13.99
C GLU A 348 -12.04 41.14 14.27
N LEU A 349 -12.19 41.99 13.24
CA LEU A 349 -12.25 43.44 13.41
C LEU A 349 -13.39 43.86 14.35
N ARG A 350 -14.57 43.26 14.21
CA ARG A 350 -15.69 43.53 15.14
C ARG A 350 -15.37 43.11 16.57
N ARG A 351 -14.67 41.99 16.78
CA ARG A 351 -14.20 41.58 18.12
C ARG A 351 -13.20 42.57 18.70
N ILE A 352 -12.27 43.08 17.89
CA ILE A 352 -11.34 44.15 18.31
C ILE A 352 -12.14 45.40 18.71
N GLY A 353 -13.19 45.74 17.96
CA GLY A 353 -14.09 46.87 18.20
C GLY A 353 -14.80 46.88 19.56
N LEU A 354 -14.96 45.69 20.17
CA LEU A 354 -15.53 45.56 21.52
C LEU A 354 -14.58 46.05 22.61
N THR A 355 -13.26 45.96 22.39
CA THR A 355 -12.24 46.27 23.40
C THR A 355 -11.49 47.57 23.12
N LYS A 356 -11.21 47.85 21.84
CA LYS A 356 -10.49 49.03 21.38
C LYS A 356 -11.35 49.79 20.39
N LYS A 357 -11.42 51.10 20.54
CA LYS A 357 -12.08 52.00 19.58
C LYS A 357 -11.09 53.05 19.09
N LYS A 358 -11.35 53.61 17.91
CA LYS A 358 -10.57 54.70 17.32
C LYS A 358 -9.07 54.40 17.16
N CYS A 359 -8.71 53.15 16.88
CA CYS A 359 -7.33 52.75 16.59
C CYS A 359 -7.10 52.53 15.10
N LYS A 360 -5.83 52.52 14.72
CA LYS A 360 -5.40 52.20 13.36
C LYS A 360 -5.13 50.70 13.29
N ILE A 361 -5.64 50.03 12.27
CA ILE A 361 -5.50 48.58 12.10
C ILE A 361 -4.84 48.30 10.76
N MET A 362 -3.87 47.39 10.75
CA MET A 362 -3.24 46.87 9.55
C MET A 362 -3.66 45.41 9.36
N ILE A 363 -4.23 45.12 8.20
CA ILE A 363 -4.59 43.78 7.76
C ILE A 363 -3.56 43.36 6.72
N THR A 364 -2.83 42.29 6.96
CA THR A 364 -1.93 41.69 5.96
C THR A 364 -2.53 40.37 5.50
N ALA A 365 -2.76 40.21 4.20
CA ALA A 365 -3.40 39.02 3.63
C ALA A 365 -2.86 38.70 2.24
N ASN A 366 -3.17 37.49 1.74
CA ASN A 366 -2.88 37.12 0.35
C ASN A 366 -3.53 38.13 -0.64
N PRO A 367 -2.89 38.45 -1.79
CA PRO A 367 -3.44 39.41 -2.74
C PRO A 367 -4.88 39.14 -3.16
N GLN A 368 -5.27 37.87 -3.37
CA GLN A 368 -6.65 37.55 -3.77
C GLN A 368 -7.69 37.96 -2.70
N VAL A 369 -7.32 37.88 -1.43
CA VAL A 369 -8.17 38.32 -0.31
C VAL A 369 -8.14 39.84 -0.20
N ALA A 370 -6.95 40.45 -0.31
CA ALA A 370 -6.79 41.90 -0.23
C ALA A 370 -7.55 42.64 -1.34
N ASP A 371 -7.49 42.14 -2.57
CA ASP A 371 -8.20 42.70 -3.72
C ASP A 371 -9.72 42.60 -3.52
N LEU A 372 -10.22 41.45 -3.02
CA LEU A 372 -11.63 41.26 -2.73
C LEU A 372 -12.14 42.24 -1.64
N ILE A 373 -11.32 42.53 -0.63
CA ILE A 373 -11.65 43.52 0.41
C ILE A 373 -11.76 44.93 -0.19
N TYR A 374 -10.94 45.27 -1.19
CA TYR A 374 -10.96 46.59 -1.82
C TYR A 374 -12.07 46.77 -2.85
N ASP A 375 -12.47 45.69 -3.52
CA ASP A 375 -13.48 45.71 -4.57
C ASP A 375 -14.86 45.29 -4.03
N ASP A 376 -15.14 43.98 -4.01
CA ASP A 376 -16.49 43.45 -3.76
C ASP A 376 -16.96 43.65 -2.31
N GLU A 377 -16.06 43.53 -1.33
CA GLU A 377 -16.39 43.57 0.11
C GLU A 377 -16.09 44.94 0.75
N ARG A 378 -15.90 45.97 -0.07
CA ARG A 378 -15.55 47.33 0.36
C ARG A 378 -16.58 47.95 1.30
N GLU A 379 -17.87 47.79 0.99
CA GLU A 379 -18.94 48.34 1.85
C GLU A 379 -18.91 47.73 3.25
N GLY A 380 -18.52 46.45 3.35
CA GLY A 380 -18.38 45.74 4.61
C GLY A 380 -17.29 46.35 5.50
N ILE A 381 -16.12 46.67 4.93
CA ILE A 381 -15.02 47.24 5.71
C ILE A 381 -15.32 48.70 6.10
N GLU A 382 -15.92 49.49 5.21
CA GLU A 382 -16.32 50.87 5.49
C GLU A 382 -17.40 50.96 6.59
N ALA A 383 -18.30 49.96 6.67
CA ALA A 383 -19.25 49.86 7.77
C ALA A 383 -18.55 49.63 9.12
N ILE A 384 -17.55 48.74 9.16
CA ILE A 384 -16.78 48.42 10.38
C ILE A 384 -15.92 49.61 10.81
N GLU A 385 -15.30 50.33 9.86
CA GLU A 385 -14.57 51.56 10.13
C GLU A 385 -15.46 52.62 10.79
N ARG A 386 -16.68 52.82 10.28
CA ARG A 386 -17.64 53.78 10.85
C ARG A 386 -18.14 53.38 12.23
N GLU A 387 -18.49 52.11 12.43
CA GLU A 387 -19.05 51.61 13.69
C GLU A 387 -18.05 51.71 14.86
N ASN A 388 -16.77 51.43 14.59
CA ASN A 388 -15.72 51.34 15.62
C ASN A 388 -14.75 52.53 15.62
N GLY A 389 -14.85 53.41 14.62
CA GLY A 389 -13.95 54.53 14.39
C GLY A 389 -12.55 54.11 13.94
N PHE A 390 -12.41 52.92 13.35
CA PHE A 390 -11.10 52.41 12.92
C PHE A 390 -10.57 53.13 11.69
N LYS A 391 -9.25 53.09 11.54
CA LYS A 391 -8.57 53.41 10.28
C LYS A 391 -7.84 52.17 9.79
N ILE A 392 -8.42 51.49 8.82
CA ILE A 392 -7.95 50.20 8.34
C ILE A 392 -7.01 50.40 7.14
N ILE A 393 -5.88 49.70 7.15
CA ILE A 393 -4.95 49.60 6.05
C ILE A 393 -4.84 48.14 5.66
N VAL A 394 -5.14 47.81 4.41
CA VAL A 394 -4.96 46.46 3.89
C VAL A 394 -3.65 46.41 3.11
N LYS A 395 -2.84 45.39 3.38
CA LYS A 395 -1.57 45.14 2.72
C LYS A 395 -1.59 43.74 2.12
N ALA A 396 -1.34 43.66 0.82
CA ALA A 396 -1.18 42.39 0.13
C ALA A 396 0.23 41.82 0.35
N ASP A 397 0.33 40.53 0.72
CA ASP A 397 1.57 39.78 0.81
C ASP A 397 1.47 38.46 0.05
N ARG A 398 2.30 38.29 -0.99
CA ARG A 398 2.31 37.09 -1.85
C ARG A 398 2.86 35.85 -1.15
N SER A 399 3.56 36.02 -0.04
CA SER A 399 4.11 34.91 0.75
C SER A 399 3.04 34.24 1.63
N PHE A 400 1.90 34.91 1.85
CA PHE A 400 0.83 34.41 2.69
C PHE A 400 0.00 33.36 1.96
N HIS A 401 -0.27 32.25 2.63
CA HIS A 401 -1.30 31.30 2.23
C HIS A 401 -2.66 32.00 2.18
N GLN A 402 -3.55 31.60 1.27
CA GLN A 402 -4.88 32.25 1.11
C GLN A 402 -5.70 32.25 2.41
N GLU A 403 -5.61 31.19 3.21
CA GLU A 403 -6.31 31.09 4.50
C GLU A 403 -5.62 31.85 5.64
N TYR A 404 -4.43 32.38 5.41
CA TYR A 404 -3.66 33.08 6.43
C TYR A 404 -3.79 34.60 6.25
N TYR A 405 -4.05 35.27 7.36
CA TYR A 405 -4.09 36.72 7.47
C TYR A 405 -3.61 37.14 8.86
N GLU A 406 -3.10 38.36 8.94
CA GLU A 406 -2.70 38.98 10.20
C GLU A 406 -3.44 40.30 10.39
N VAL A 407 -3.99 40.51 11.58
CA VAL A 407 -4.61 41.78 11.99
C VAL A 407 -3.80 42.39 13.12
N ALA A 408 -3.10 43.48 12.84
CA ALA A 408 -2.29 44.21 13.81
C ALA A 408 -2.92 45.56 14.16
N THR A 409 -3.06 45.88 15.45
CA THR A 409 -3.36 47.25 15.88
C THR A 409 -2.07 48.06 15.91
N LEU A 410 -2.03 49.19 15.21
CA LEU A 410 -0.90 50.10 15.11
C LEU A 410 -0.90 51.18 16.20
#